data_AF-A0ABD2NLM1-F1
#
_entry.id   AF-A0ABD2NLM1-F1
#
_cell.length_a   1.000
_cell.length_b   1.000
_cell.length_c   1.000
_cell.angle_alpha   90.00
_cell.angle_beta   90.00
_cell.angle_gamma   90.00
#
_symmetry.space_group_name_H-M   'P 1'
#
loop_
_entity.id
_entity.type
_entity.pdbx_description
1 polymer ?
#
loop_
_entity_poly.entity_id
_entity_poly.type
_entity_poly.pdbx_seq_one_letter_code
_entity_poly.pdbx_strand_id
1 'polypeptide(L)'
;MHYKYTKLSDVWRTCNKIRAAIFRIGLNLWDYFLPLDPNKNRLISESQFISVLSGQLRGKIGLSEQEISDLADYFRVQDGRIFYAQLCEVIHNSVPNFMKNQPLVTGLEWEDPLQVNRLSMSEERKLNLLMSKIATVVNMRRLIAKNHGVVTIAHFARILDFLRIMVSPVDFNLLVKKFLKDSYTVNYVAFLAELDKIVQYLYQHGVLDLGGDMVAQFPGRVIDAELPKLPRPEIGKILASSLFGKKNVFHPALKEKYQNEDLITIMSRIQQHVLKNRLRVNEFFRMKIAKKTYLEQVIDTELDEEYSKLQSDNEALKGKIINLQESKSYRNTKTRT
;
A
#
# COMPACT_ATOMS: atom_id res chain seq x y z
N MET A 1 20.00 26.99 -15.94
CA MET A 1 18.73 27.63 -15.51
C MET A 1 17.55 26.65 -15.34
N HIS A 2 17.58 25.42 -15.91
CA HIS A 2 16.50 24.43 -15.73
C HIS A 2 16.27 23.95 -14.29
N TYR A 3 17.32 23.81 -13.46
CA TYR A 3 17.22 23.21 -12.11
C TYR A 3 16.36 24.01 -11.11
N LYS A 4 16.36 25.35 -11.18
CA LYS A 4 15.54 26.20 -10.29
C LYS A 4 14.04 26.15 -10.65
N TYR A 5 13.72 26.03 -11.94
CA TYR A 5 12.33 25.97 -12.41
C TYR A 5 11.66 24.63 -12.02
N THR A 6 12.39 23.52 -12.10
CA THR A 6 11.85 22.20 -11.71
C THR A 6 11.47 22.17 -10.22
N LYS A 7 12.33 22.70 -9.33
CA LYS A 7 12.02 22.76 -7.89
C LYS A 7 10.75 23.55 -7.57
N LEU A 8 10.47 24.64 -8.29
CA LEU A 8 9.28 25.45 -8.03
C LEU A 8 7.98 24.72 -8.38
N SER A 9 7.96 24.03 -9.53
CA SER A 9 6.80 23.20 -9.92
C SER A 9 6.58 22.04 -8.96
N ASP A 10 7.67 21.47 -8.42
CA ASP A 10 7.60 20.37 -7.48
C ASP A 10 7.03 20.80 -6.13
N VAL A 11 7.50 21.93 -5.59
CA VAL A 11 6.97 22.51 -4.35
C VAL A 11 5.48 22.82 -4.50
N TRP A 12 5.07 23.38 -5.65
CA TRP A 12 3.67 23.66 -5.91
C TRP A 12 2.81 22.40 -5.96
N ARG A 13 3.33 21.30 -6.55
CA ARG A 13 2.67 19.99 -6.55
C ARG A 13 2.51 19.44 -5.14
N THR A 14 3.52 19.60 -4.30
CA THR A 14 3.45 19.21 -2.88
C THR A 14 2.40 20.05 -2.13
N CYS A 15 2.34 21.36 -2.37
CA CYS A 15 1.29 22.22 -1.81
C CYS A 15 -0.11 21.76 -2.25
N ASN A 16 -0.31 21.39 -3.52
CA ASN A 16 -1.57 20.85 -4.01
C ASN A 16 -1.97 19.53 -3.34
N LYS A 17 -1.00 18.62 -3.13
CA LYS A 17 -1.21 17.38 -2.37
C LYS A 17 -1.69 17.66 -0.95
N ILE A 18 -1.08 18.65 -0.28
CA ILE A 18 -1.50 19.07 1.07
C ILE A 18 -2.91 19.67 1.03
N ARG A 19 -3.24 20.52 0.04
CA ARG A 19 -4.59 21.09 -0.13
C ARG A 19 -5.66 20.00 -0.29
N ALA A 20 -5.39 19.02 -1.13
CA ALA A 20 -6.30 17.90 -1.34
C ALA A 20 -6.55 17.11 -0.04
N ALA A 21 -5.50 16.86 0.73
CA ALA A 21 -5.62 16.18 2.02
C ALA A 21 -6.39 17.02 3.05
N ILE A 22 -6.15 18.33 3.11
CA ILE A 22 -6.89 19.26 3.98
C ILE A 22 -8.37 19.28 3.64
N PHE A 23 -8.72 19.33 2.35
CA PHE A 23 -10.11 19.32 1.91
C PHE A 23 -10.83 18.04 2.30
N ARG A 24 -10.19 16.88 2.12
CA ARG A 24 -10.78 15.57 2.45
C ARG A 24 -10.98 15.34 3.94
N ILE A 25 -10.00 15.76 4.75
CA ILE A 25 -9.94 15.44 6.19
C ILE A 25 -10.54 16.59 7.02
N GLY A 26 -10.67 17.79 6.45
CA GLY A 26 -11.07 19.00 7.18
C GLY A 26 -9.96 19.49 8.12
N LEU A 27 -8.70 19.34 7.73
CA LEU A 27 -7.56 19.63 8.59
C LEU A 27 -7.14 21.10 8.50
N ASN A 28 -6.91 21.77 9.62
CA ASN A 28 -6.35 23.12 9.64
C ASN A 28 -4.87 23.11 10.03
N LEU A 29 -3.99 23.51 9.10
CA LEU A 29 -2.54 23.58 9.38
C LEU A 29 -2.16 24.54 10.50
N TRP A 30 -2.93 25.60 10.71
CA TRP A 30 -2.66 26.58 11.75
C TRP A 30 -2.63 25.93 13.14
N ASP A 31 -3.52 24.97 13.40
CA ASP A 31 -3.65 24.29 14.69
C ASP A 31 -2.39 23.50 15.07
N TYR A 32 -1.60 23.09 14.08
CA TYR A 32 -0.36 22.33 14.29
C TYR A 32 0.86 23.21 14.51
N PHE A 33 0.90 24.39 13.88
CA PHE A 33 2.06 25.27 13.94
C PHE A 33 1.96 26.36 15.02
N LEU A 34 0.76 26.86 15.32
CA LEU A 34 0.55 27.88 16.36
C LEU A 34 1.10 27.48 17.75
N PRO A 35 0.94 26.23 18.23
CA PRO A 35 1.51 25.82 19.52
C PRO A 35 3.04 25.83 19.57
N LEU A 36 3.72 25.79 18.41
CA LEU A 36 5.17 25.75 18.30
C LEU A 36 5.81 27.15 18.20
N ASP A 37 4.99 28.19 18.04
CA ASP A 37 5.39 29.59 17.92
C ASP A 37 4.78 30.44 19.06
N PRO A 38 5.28 30.30 20.29
CA PRO A 38 4.76 31.04 21.45
C PRO A 38 4.95 32.56 21.29
N ASN A 39 5.96 32.98 20.53
CA ASN A 39 6.26 34.39 20.27
C ASN A 39 5.41 35.00 19.15
N LYS A 40 4.61 34.18 18.44
CA LYS A 40 3.79 34.59 17.28
C LYS A 40 4.58 35.30 16.19
N ASN A 41 5.85 34.94 16.04
CA ASN A 41 6.75 35.53 15.05
C ASN A 41 6.54 34.95 13.64
N ARG A 42 5.59 34.02 13.49
CA ARG A 42 5.25 33.32 12.24
C ARG A 42 6.39 32.48 11.67
N LEU A 43 7.43 32.25 12.48
CA LEU A 43 8.66 31.54 12.14
C LEU A 43 8.88 30.41 13.15
N ILE A 44 9.29 29.24 12.65
CA ILE A 44 9.66 28.09 13.48
C ILE A 44 11.01 27.53 13.05
N SER A 45 11.62 26.71 13.89
CA SER A 45 12.84 25.99 13.48
C SER A 45 12.52 24.95 12.41
N GLU A 46 13.52 24.62 11.60
CA GLU A 46 13.40 23.55 10.61
C GLU A 46 13.05 22.20 11.25
N SER A 47 13.63 21.89 12.40
CA SER A 47 13.33 20.67 13.15
C SER A 47 11.88 20.59 13.59
N GLN A 48 11.29 21.71 14.04
CA GLN A 48 9.87 21.80 14.40
C GLN A 48 8.97 21.60 13.17
N PHE A 49 9.33 22.22 12.05
CA PHE A 49 8.61 22.10 10.79
C PHE A 49 8.59 20.65 10.26
N ILE A 50 9.76 20.01 10.21
CA ILE A 50 9.90 18.61 9.80
C ILE A 50 9.14 17.70 10.79
N SER A 51 9.20 17.97 12.09
CA SER A 51 8.48 17.17 13.09
C SER A 51 6.96 17.18 12.89
N VAL A 52 6.37 18.33 12.54
CA VAL A 52 4.94 18.42 12.24
C VAL A 52 4.57 17.64 10.99
N LEU A 53 5.31 17.85 9.89
CA LEU A 53 5.02 17.21 8.60
C LEU A 53 5.34 15.71 8.57
N SER A 54 6.50 15.30 9.09
CA SER A 54 6.94 13.90 9.13
C SER A 54 6.32 13.10 10.29
N GLY A 55 5.83 13.77 11.33
CA GLY A 55 5.20 13.13 12.49
C GLY A 55 3.67 13.12 12.38
N GLN A 56 3.04 14.23 12.78
CA GLN A 56 1.58 14.30 12.97
C GLN A 56 0.81 14.24 11.65
N LEU A 57 1.36 14.83 10.58
CA LEU A 57 0.67 14.97 9.30
C LEU A 57 1.08 13.92 8.27
N ARG A 58 2.18 13.18 8.48
CA ARG A 58 2.70 12.20 7.52
C ARG A 58 1.68 11.13 7.15
N GLY A 59 1.04 10.53 8.16
CA GLY A 59 0.06 9.47 7.93
C GLY A 59 -1.24 9.97 7.27
N LYS A 60 -1.57 11.25 7.44
CA LYS A 60 -2.79 11.87 6.93
C LYS A 60 -2.64 12.40 5.51
N ILE A 61 -1.48 12.95 5.17
CA ILE A 61 -1.21 13.58 3.87
C ILE A 61 -0.41 12.66 2.94
N GLY A 62 0.41 11.75 3.48
CA GLY A 62 1.24 10.85 2.68
C GLY A 62 2.47 11.52 2.07
N LEU A 63 3.05 12.52 2.74
CA LEU A 63 4.26 13.22 2.27
C LEU A 63 5.51 12.34 2.38
N SER A 64 6.36 12.41 1.36
CA SER A 64 7.70 11.82 1.36
C SER A 64 8.72 12.75 2.01
N GLU A 65 9.83 12.20 2.53
CA GLU A 65 10.88 13.01 3.17
C GLU A 65 11.48 14.05 2.21
N GLN A 66 11.60 13.71 0.92
CA GLN A 66 12.09 14.65 -0.09
C GLN A 66 11.12 15.81 -0.30
N GLU A 67 9.81 15.55 -0.38
CA GLU A 67 8.79 16.59 -0.50
C GLU A 67 8.81 17.55 0.69
N ILE A 68 9.04 17.02 1.90
CA ILE A 68 9.14 17.81 3.14
C ILE A 68 10.42 18.66 3.14
N SER A 69 11.55 18.08 2.71
CA SER A 69 12.81 18.82 2.56
C SER A 69 12.69 19.93 1.53
N ASP A 70 12.08 19.66 0.37
CA ASP A 70 11.90 20.66 -0.70
C ASP A 70 10.99 21.81 -0.22
N LEU A 71 9.94 21.50 0.56
CA LEU A 71 9.11 22.52 1.22
C LEU A 71 9.90 23.34 2.24
N ALA A 72 10.68 22.68 3.10
CA ALA A 72 11.48 23.34 4.11
C ALA A 72 12.48 24.32 3.49
N ASP A 73 13.17 23.89 2.43
CA ASP A 73 14.11 24.71 1.68
C ASP A 73 13.43 25.92 1.01
N TYR A 74 12.21 25.73 0.48
CA TYR A 74 11.48 26.80 -0.20
C TYR A 74 11.02 27.91 0.74
N PHE A 75 10.52 27.56 1.92
CA PHE A 75 10.03 28.52 2.92
C PHE A 75 11.10 28.96 3.94
N ARG A 76 12.37 28.60 3.71
CA ARG A 76 13.49 28.98 4.57
C ARG A 76 13.84 30.46 4.40
N VAL A 77 13.98 31.15 5.53
CA VAL A 77 14.46 32.53 5.64
C VAL A 77 15.98 32.54 5.84
N GLN A 78 16.63 33.68 5.61
CA GLN A 78 18.09 33.84 5.72
C GLN A 78 18.67 33.35 7.06
N ASP A 79 17.93 33.50 8.16
CA ASP A 79 18.31 33.04 9.51
C ASP A 79 18.16 31.51 9.71
N GLY A 80 17.84 30.75 8.66
CA GLY A 80 17.66 29.30 8.68
C GLY A 80 16.32 28.81 9.23
N ARG A 81 15.48 29.72 9.75
CA ARG A 81 14.11 29.44 10.22
C ARG A 81 13.13 29.35 9.05
N ILE A 82 11.99 28.70 9.27
CA ILE A 82 10.97 28.47 8.24
C ILE A 82 9.76 29.35 8.47
N PHE A 83 9.32 30.03 7.42
CA PHE A 83 8.15 30.92 7.44
C PHE A 83 6.86 30.12 7.20
N TYR A 84 6.41 29.42 8.25
CA TYR A 84 5.24 28.53 8.17
C TYR A 84 3.93 29.28 7.89
N ALA A 85 3.83 30.57 8.27
CA ALA A 85 2.62 31.35 8.01
C ALA A 85 2.39 31.52 6.50
N GLN A 86 3.46 31.76 5.72
CA GLN A 86 3.35 31.83 4.27
C GLN A 86 2.90 30.49 3.67
N LEU A 87 3.40 29.36 4.18
CA LEU A 87 2.90 28.05 3.77
C LEU A 87 1.39 27.92 4.06
N CYS A 88 0.95 28.27 5.27
CA CYS A 88 -0.45 28.18 5.68
C CYS A 88 -1.34 29.09 4.83
N GLU A 89 -0.91 30.33 4.57
CA GLU A 89 -1.60 31.27 3.69
C GLU A 89 -1.65 30.75 2.24
N VAL A 90 -0.54 30.26 1.70
CA VAL A 90 -0.48 29.71 0.33
C VAL A 90 -1.43 28.52 0.18
N ILE A 91 -1.56 27.69 1.20
CA ILE A 91 -2.45 26.53 1.16
C ILE A 91 -3.90 26.95 1.34
N HIS A 92 -4.23 27.79 2.33
CA HIS A 92 -5.61 28.15 2.67
C HIS A 92 -6.21 29.26 1.79
N ASN A 93 -5.44 30.27 1.39
CA ASN A 93 -5.95 31.41 0.58
C ASN A 93 -6.18 31.05 -0.89
N SER A 94 -5.58 29.96 -1.38
CA SER A 94 -5.74 29.50 -2.76
C SER A 94 -6.82 28.42 -2.91
N VAL A 95 -7.54 28.08 -1.83
CA VAL A 95 -8.72 27.23 -1.91
C VAL A 95 -9.90 28.12 -2.35
N PRO A 96 -10.46 27.94 -3.56
CA PRO A 96 -11.71 28.60 -3.95
C PRO A 96 -12.78 28.32 -2.90
N ASN A 97 -13.67 29.29 -2.67
CA ASN A 97 -14.69 29.22 -1.64
C ASN A 97 -15.78 28.21 -2.03
N PHE A 98 -15.50 26.92 -1.84
CA PHE A 98 -16.33 25.80 -2.29
C PHE A 98 -17.56 25.54 -1.43
N MET A 99 -17.76 26.31 -0.35
CA MET A 99 -19.04 26.33 0.36
C MET A 99 -20.22 26.59 -0.59
N LYS A 100 -20.00 27.29 -1.71
CA LYS A 100 -21.03 27.52 -2.73
C LYS A 100 -21.29 26.32 -3.66
N ASN A 101 -20.33 25.41 -3.86
CA ASN A 101 -20.38 24.29 -4.83
C ASN A 101 -19.98 22.94 -4.21
N GLN A 102 -20.18 22.76 -2.90
CA GLN A 102 -19.85 21.55 -2.15
C GLN A 102 -20.31 20.22 -2.80
N PRO A 103 -21.49 20.12 -3.45
CA PRO A 103 -21.89 18.86 -4.09
C PRO A 103 -21.13 18.52 -5.37
N LEU A 104 -20.34 19.46 -5.94
CA LEU A 104 -19.62 19.29 -7.21
C LEU A 104 -18.10 19.18 -7.06
N VAL A 105 -17.56 19.36 -5.85
CA VAL A 105 -16.12 19.46 -5.60
C VAL A 105 -15.70 18.41 -4.59
N THR A 106 -14.83 17.51 -5.02
CA THR A 106 -14.38 16.32 -4.28
C THR A 106 -13.00 16.50 -3.64
N GLY A 107 -12.29 17.58 -3.99
CA GLY A 107 -10.91 17.83 -3.57
C GLY A 107 -9.89 16.99 -4.32
N LEU A 108 -10.33 16.11 -5.24
CA LEU A 108 -9.47 15.37 -6.16
C LEU A 108 -9.01 16.24 -7.32
N GLU A 109 -9.64 17.40 -7.56
CA GLU A 109 -9.29 18.31 -8.66
C GLU A 109 -7.88 18.91 -8.52
N TRP A 110 -7.35 18.91 -7.29
CA TRP A 110 -6.02 19.43 -6.97
C TRP A 110 -4.92 18.38 -7.12
N GLU A 111 -5.26 17.10 -7.20
CA GLU A 111 -4.28 16.03 -7.31
C GLU A 111 -4.05 15.64 -8.76
N ASP A 112 -2.76 15.54 -9.11
CA ASP A 112 -2.36 14.89 -10.34
C ASP A 112 -2.59 13.37 -10.21
N PRO A 113 -3.44 12.75 -11.07
CA PRO A 113 -3.70 11.30 -11.03
C PRO A 113 -2.42 10.45 -11.20
N LEU A 114 -1.37 11.01 -11.80
CA LEU A 114 -0.08 10.34 -12.02
C LEU A 114 0.96 10.73 -10.97
N GLN A 115 0.52 11.26 -9.82
CA GLN A 115 1.44 11.61 -8.75
C GLN A 115 2.12 10.40 -8.12
N VAL A 116 3.45 10.49 -8.06
CA VAL A 116 4.37 9.52 -7.47
C VAL A 116 5.36 10.24 -6.57
N ASN A 117 5.81 9.57 -5.53
CA ASN A 117 6.81 10.08 -4.62
C ASN A 117 8.20 10.04 -5.26
N ARG A 118 9.11 10.84 -4.72
CA ARG A 118 10.52 10.82 -5.09
C ARG A 118 11.28 9.79 -4.29
N LEU A 119 12.17 9.08 -4.98
CA LEU A 119 13.12 8.15 -4.38
C LEU A 119 14.53 8.73 -4.50
N SER A 120 15.46 8.21 -3.71
CA SER A 120 16.88 8.52 -3.91
C SER A 120 17.38 7.95 -5.24
N MET A 121 18.48 8.49 -5.78
CA MET A 121 19.04 8.01 -7.07
C MET A 121 19.34 6.50 -7.09
N SER A 122 19.85 5.95 -5.98
CA SER A 122 20.16 4.53 -5.86
C SER A 122 18.89 3.67 -5.82
N GLU A 123 17.88 4.14 -5.09
CA GLU A 123 16.56 3.52 -5.02
C GLU A 123 15.85 3.56 -6.37
N GLU A 124 15.88 4.69 -7.07
CA GLU A 124 15.25 4.88 -8.37
C GLU A 124 15.88 3.97 -9.44
N ARG A 125 17.21 3.81 -9.45
CA ARG A 125 17.89 2.84 -10.32
C ARG A 125 17.42 1.40 -10.06
N LYS A 126 17.33 1.02 -8.78
CA LYS A 126 16.87 -0.33 -8.40
C LYS A 126 15.41 -0.54 -8.78
N LEU A 127 14.57 0.48 -8.57
CA LEU A 127 13.17 0.46 -8.95
C LEU A 127 13.01 0.33 -10.47
N ASN A 128 13.78 1.06 -11.27
CA ASN A 128 13.71 0.98 -12.72
C ASN A 128 14.04 -0.43 -13.23
N LEU A 129 15.06 -1.07 -12.66
CA LEU A 129 15.38 -2.47 -12.97
C LEU A 129 14.23 -3.42 -12.62
N LEU A 130 13.62 -3.23 -11.46
CA LEU A 130 12.46 -4.01 -11.03
C LEU A 130 11.26 -3.78 -11.96
N MET A 131 10.94 -2.53 -12.28
CA MET A 131 9.83 -2.17 -13.16
C MET A 131 10.03 -2.72 -14.57
N SER A 132 11.26 -2.73 -15.09
CA SER A 132 11.57 -3.39 -16.36
C SER A 132 11.35 -4.89 -16.29
N LYS A 133 11.77 -5.57 -15.20
CA LYS A 133 11.46 -7.00 -15.02
C LYS A 133 9.96 -7.26 -14.97
N ILE A 134 9.22 -6.43 -14.25
CA ILE A 134 7.75 -6.51 -14.16
C ILE A 134 7.12 -6.32 -15.54
N ALA A 135 7.54 -5.29 -16.29
CA ALA A 135 7.04 -4.98 -17.63
C ALA A 135 7.21 -6.16 -18.61
N THR A 136 8.26 -6.96 -18.45
CA THR A 136 8.52 -8.13 -19.32
C THR A 136 7.65 -9.34 -19.00
N VAL A 137 7.12 -9.43 -17.77
CA VAL A 137 6.24 -10.53 -17.33
C VAL A 137 4.77 -10.17 -17.55
N VAL A 138 4.45 -8.88 -17.50
CA VAL A 138 3.09 -8.37 -17.57
C VAL A 138 2.67 -8.16 -19.02
N ASN A 139 1.76 -9.00 -19.52
CA ASN A 139 1.00 -8.67 -20.72
C ASN A 139 -0.07 -7.62 -20.38
N MET A 140 0.21 -6.35 -20.71
CA MET A 140 -0.62 -5.18 -20.34
C MET A 140 -2.10 -5.31 -20.74
N ARG A 141 -2.42 -6.14 -21.76
CA ARG A 141 -3.81 -6.37 -22.21
C ARG A 141 -4.72 -6.96 -21.11
N ARG A 142 -4.16 -7.56 -20.04
CA ARG A 142 -4.95 -8.17 -18.94
C ARG A 142 -5.16 -7.25 -17.73
N LEU A 143 -4.49 -6.10 -17.62
CA LEU A 143 -4.52 -5.25 -16.41
C LEU A 143 -5.57 -4.13 -16.40
N ILE A 144 -6.27 -3.91 -17.51
CA ILE A 144 -7.13 -2.72 -17.70
C ILE A 144 -8.48 -2.85 -16.95
N ALA A 145 -8.78 -3.99 -16.34
CA ALA A 145 -10.12 -4.26 -15.82
C ALA A 145 -10.31 -3.81 -14.35
N LYS A 146 -10.91 -2.62 -14.19
CA LYS A 146 -11.99 -2.30 -13.21
C LYS A 146 -11.71 -1.54 -11.89
N ASN A 147 -10.52 -0.99 -11.61
CA ASN A 147 -10.32 -0.32 -10.31
C ASN A 147 -10.08 1.20 -10.36
N HIS A 148 -10.75 1.90 -9.44
CA HIS A 148 -10.92 3.34 -9.30
C HIS A 148 -9.63 4.09 -8.91
N GLY A 149 -8.58 4.02 -9.72
CA GLY A 149 -7.39 4.88 -9.57
C GLY A 149 -6.39 4.44 -8.50
N VAL A 150 -6.89 4.01 -7.34
CA VAL A 150 -6.13 3.80 -6.11
C VAL A 150 -6.49 2.44 -5.51
N VAL A 151 -5.50 1.73 -4.98
CA VAL A 151 -5.67 0.40 -4.37
C VAL A 151 -4.99 0.33 -3.00
N THR A 152 -5.47 -0.53 -2.10
CA THR A 152 -4.79 -0.73 -0.81
C THR A 152 -3.45 -1.45 -1.01
N ILE A 153 -2.48 -1.25 -0.12
CA ILE A 153 -1.17 -1.94 -0.20
C ILE A 153 -1.35 -3.46 -0.24
N ALA A 154 -2.28 -4.00 0.56
CA ALA A 154 -2.58 -5.43 0.57
C ALA A 154 -3.22 -5.90 -0.75
N HIS A 155 -4.12 -5.11 -1.33
CA HIS A 155 -4.70 -5.44 -2.64
C HIS A 155 -3.64 -5.39 -3.74
N PHE A 156 -2.74 -4.41 -3.70
CA PHE A 156 -1.61 -4.32 -4.63
C PHE A 156 -0.72 -5.57 -4.56
N ALA A 157 -0.38 -6.05 -3.36
CA ALA A 157 0.36 -7.30 -3.19
C ALA A 157 -0.36 -8.51 -3.81
N ARG A 158 -1.69 -8.63 -3.59
CA ARG A 158 -2.50 -9.70 -4.18
C ARG A 158 -2.57 -9.62 -5.70
N ILE A 159 -2.58 -8.42 -6.27
CA ILE A 159 -2.53 -8.22 -7.73
C ILE A 159 -1.21 -8.76 -8.28
N LEU A 160 -0.08 -8.40 -7.65
CA LEU A 160 1.24 -8.91 -8.09
C LEU A 160 1.33 -10.44 -7.99
N ASP A 161 0.81 -11.03 -6.91
CA ASP A 161 0.77 -12.49 -6.73
C ASP A 161 -0.15 -13.17 -7.76
N PHE A 162 -1.32 -12.59 -8.04
CA PHE A 162 -2.23 -13.07 -9.08
C PHE A 162 -1.58 -13.06 -10.47
N LEU A 163 -0.73 -12.07 -10.74
CA LEU A 163 0.06 -11.96 -11.97
C LEU A 163 1.32 -12.83 -11.95
N ARG A 164 1.54 -13.63 -10.90
CA ARG A 164 2.71 -14.49 -10.69
C ARG A 164 4.05 -13.72 -10.68
N ILE A 165 4.01 -12.47 -10.25
CA ILE A 165 5.20 -11.62 -10.12
C ILE A 165 5.73 -11.78 -8.71
N MET A 166 6.80 -12.57 -8.56
CA MET A 166 7.47 -12.72 -7.27
C MET A 166 8.40 -11.55 -7.01
N VAL A 167 8.06 -10.72 -6.02
CA VAL A 167 8.84 -9.56 -5.62
C VAL A 167 9.36 -9.78 -4.20
N SER A 168 10.65 -9.49 -3.98
CA SER A 168 11.22 -9.56 -2.63
C SER A 168 10.56 -8.52 -1.71
N PRO A 169 10.49 -8.73 -0.38
CA PRO A 169 9.88 -7.75 0.53
C PRO A 169 10.53 -6.36 0.43
N VAL A 170 11.85 -6.31 0.19
CA VAL A 170 12.61 -5.06 0.03
C VAL A 170 12.19 -4.33 -1.24
N ASP A 171 12.02 -5.06 -2.34
CA ASP A 171 11.63 -4.49 -3.64
C ASP A 171 10.14 -4.11 -3.66
N PHE A 172 9.30 -4.85 -2.94
CA PHE A 172 7.89 -4.49 -2.75
C PHE A 172 7.76 -3.18 -1.96
N ASN A 173 8.52 -3.03 -0.88
CA ASN A 173 8.55 -1.76 -0.13
C ASN A 173 9.02 -0.58 -1.00
N LEU A 174 9.89 -0.82 -1.97
CA LEU A 174 10.36 0.20 -2.91
C LEU A 174 9.25 0.64 -3.87
N LEU A 175 8.47 -0.31 -4.40
CA LEU A 175 7.28 -0.04 -5.20
C LEU A 175 6.26 0.77 -4.40
N VAL A 176 5.94 0.30 -3.19
CA VAL A 176 5.02 1.00 -2.30
C VAL A 176 5.54 2.41 -2.03
N LYS A 177 6.81 2.58 -1.65
CA LYS A 177 7.40 3.90 -1.38
C LYS A 177 7.26 4.87 -2.57
N LYS A 178 7.46 4.41 -3.81
CA LYS A 178 7.30 5.24 -5.02
C LYS A 178 5.85 5.63 -5.26
N PHE A 179 4.93 4.66 -5.19
CA PHE A 179 3.55 4.85 -5.60
C PHE A 179 2.59 5.13 -4.42
N LEU A 180 3.10 5.31 -3.21
CA LEU A 180 2.31 5.57 -2.01
C LEU A 180 1.54 6.89 -2.17
N LYS A 181 0.21 6.83 -2.05
CA LYS A 181 -0.66 8.00 -2.11
C LYS A 181 -0.92 8.56 -0.72
N ASP A 182 -1.39 7.71 0.19
CA ASP A 182 -1.61 7.99 1.61
C ASP A 182 -0.98 6.86 2.46
N SER A 183 -1.22 6.83 3.77
CA SER A 183 -0.61 5.82 4.64
C SER A 183 -0.98 4.36 4.32
N TYR A 184 -2.02 4.10 3.53
CA TYR A 184 -2.55 2.75 3.33
C TYR A 184 -2.78 2.36 1.87
N THR A 185 -2.73 3.33 0.96
CA THR A 185 -3.13 3.18 -0.43
C THR A 185 -2.03 3.58 -1.39
N VAL A 186 -2.05 2.93 -2.54
CA VAL A 186 -1.07 3.02 -3.62
C VAL A 186 -1.79 3.54 -4.86
N ASN A 187 -1.18 4.52 -5.52
CA ASN A 187 -1.63 5.05 -6.79
C ASN A 187 -1.37 4.02 -7.91
N TYR A 188 -2.37 3.18 -8.16
CA TYR A 188 -2.27 2.09 -9.13
C TYR A 188 -2.24 2.61 -10.57
N VAL A 189 -2.94 3.70 -10.86
CA VAL A 189 -2.93 4.32 -12.19
C VAL A 189 -1.55 4.86 -12.54
N ALA A 190 -0.88 5.51 -11.58
CA ALA A 190 0.50 5.95 -11.79
C ALA A 190 1.45 4.77 -12.02
N PHE A 191 1.27 3.66 -11.29
CA PHE A 191 2.04 2.43 -11.50
C PHE A 191 1.84 1.85 -12.90
N LEU A 192 0.59 1.76 -13.37
CA LEU A 192 0.28 1.27 -14.72
C LEU A 192 0.85 2.19 -15.80
N ALA A 193 0.67 3.50 -15.66
CA ALA A 193 1.20 4.47 -16.62
C ALA A 193 2.72 4.42 -16.71
N GLU A 194 3.42 4.21 -15.59
CA GLU A 194 4.88 4.06 -15.60
C GLU A 194 5.32 2.75 -16.25
N LEU A 195 4.60 1.65 -16.02
CA LEU A 195 4.83 0.39 -16.73
C LEU A 195 4.59 0.55 -18.24
N ASP A 196 3.50 1.21 -18.65
CA ASP A 196 3.20 1.46 -20.07
C ASP A 196 4.33 2.23 -20.75
N LYS A 197 4.88 3.26 -20.11
CA LYS A 197 6.03 4.00 -20.65
C LYS A 197 7.26 3.11 -20.83
N ILE A 198 7.54 2.23 -19.88
CA ILE A 198 8.67 1.31 -19.96
C ILE A 198 8.46 0.31 -21.10
N VAL A 199 7.26 -0.27 -21.22
CA VAL A 199 6.93 -1.19 -22.32
C VAL A 199 7.05 -0.47 -23.67
N GLN A 200 6.52 0.74 -23.79
CA GLN A 200 6.61 1.54 -25.01
C GLN A 200 8.07 1.86 -25.35
N TYR A 201 8.89 2.20 -24.35
CA TYR A 201 10.33 2.40 -24.52
C TYR A 201 11.01 1.12 -25.04
N LEU A 202 10.73 -0.03 -24.43
CA LEU A 202 11.30 -1.32 -24.84
C LEU A 202 10.86 -1.71 -26.27
N TYR A 203 9.61 -1.44 -26.64
CA TYR A 203 9.08 -1.67 -27.99
C TYR A 203 9.77 -0.78 -29.03
N GLN A 204 9.88 0.53 -28.75
CA GLN A 204 10.54 1.49 -29.65
C GLN A 204 12.01 1.16 -29.91
N HIS A 205 12.70 0.58 -28.93
CA HIS A 205 14.11 0.21 -29.04
C HIS A 205 14.32 -1.24 -29.50
N GLY A 206 13.26 -1.94 -29.94
CA GLY A 206 13.33 -3.30 -30.46
C GLY A 206 13.80 -4.34 -29.44
N VAL A 207 13.58 -4.08 -28.14
CA VAL A 207 13.99 -4.94 -27.02
C VAL A 207 12.95 -6.02 -26.72
N LEU A 208 11.74 -5.91 -27.27
CA LEU A 208 10.69 -6.90 -27.17
C LEU A 208 10.46 -7.56 -28.53
N ASP A 209 10.33 -8.88 -28.54
CA ASP A 209 9.89 -9.65 -29.69
C ASP A 209 8.41 -9.36 -30.00
N LEU A 210 7.92 -9.78 -31.18
CA LEU A 210 6.54 -9.59 -31.64
C LEU A 210 5.50 -10.19 -30.65
N GLY A 211 5.91 -11.12 -29.79
CA GLY A 211 5.11 -11.72 -28.71
C GLY A 211 5.11 -10.95 -27.38
N GLY A 212 5.94 -9.91 -27.22
CA GLY A 212 6.08 -9.14 -25.97
C GLY A 212 7.15 -9.67 -25.01
N ASP A 213 7.93 -10.68 -25.39
CA ASP A 213 9.04 -11.23 -24.61
C ASP A 213 10.36 -10.48 -24.89
N MET A 214 11.28 -10.41 -23.92
CA MET A 214 12.61 -9.80 -24.15
C MET A 214 13.41 -10.55 -25.21
N VAL A 215 14.01 -9.83 -26.18
CA VAL A 215 14.96 -10.43 -27.12
C VAL A 215 16.15 -11.01 -26.34
N ALA A 216 16.57 -12.22 -26.73
CA ALA A 216 17.64 -12.96 -26.08
C ALA A 216 19.00 -12.21 -26.01
N GLN A 217 19.17 -11.17 -26.84
CA GLN A 217 20.38 -10.37 -26.98
C GLN A 217 20.38 -9.11 -26.11
N PHE A 218 19.36 -8.87 -25.26
CA PHE A 218 19.32 -7.67 -24.42
C PHE A 218 20.44 -7.69 -23.36
N PRO A 219 21.34 -6.69 -23.34
CA PRO A 219 22.50 -6.64 -22.43
C PRO A 219 22.12 -6.45 -20.96
N GLY A 220 20.86 -6.10 -20.68
CA GLY A 220 20.29 -5.97 -19.34
C GLY A 220 19.54 -7.21 -18.85
N ARG A 221 19.59 -8.36 -19.55
CA ARG A 221 19.39 -9.65 -18.87
C ARG A 221 20.37 -9.60 -17.71
N VAL A 222 19.87 -9.61 -16.49
CA VAL A 222 20.71 -9.67 -15.30
C VAL A 222 21.60 -10.87 -15.55
N ILE A 223 22.86 -10.61 -15.92
CA ILE A 223 23.91 -11.58 -15.76
C ILE A 223 23.82 -11.77 -14.25
N ASP A 224 23.26 -12.89 -13.82
CA ASP A 224 23.58 -13.45 -12.51
C ASP A 224 25.07 -13.74 -12.59
N ALA A 225 25.87 -12.67 -12.55
CA ALA A 225 27.26 -12.71 -12.23
C ALA A 225 27.24 -12.99 -10.73
N GLU A 226 26.87 -14.23 -10.39
CA GLU A 226 27.51 -14.87 -9.27
C GLU A 226 28.98 -14.72 -9.58
N LEU A 227 29.62 -13.78 -8.87
CA LEU A 227 31.05 -13.57 -8.91
C LEU A 227 31.66 -14.98 -8.83
N PRO A 228 32.47 -15.43 -9.80
CA PRO A 228 33.07 -16.75 -9.73
C PRO A 228 33.71 -16.85 -8.35
N LYS A 229 33.25 -17.81 -7.54
CA LYS A 229 33.68 -17.96 -6.15
C LYS A 229 35.18 -18.14 -6.23
N LEU A 230 35.93 -17.06 -5.97
CA LEU A 230 37.38 -17.13 -5.89
C LEU A 230 37.67 -18.27 -4.91
N PRO A 231 38.55 -19.22 -5.27
CA PRO A 231 38.93 -20.25 -4.32
C PRO A 231 39.34 -19.52 -3.06
N ARG A 232 38.61 -19.79 -1.99
CA ARG A 232 38.88 -19.19 -0.69
C ARG A 232 40.37 -19.42 -0.43
N PRO A 233 41.19 -18.39 -0.18
CA PRO A 233 42.58 -18.62 0.17
C PRO A 233 42.57 -19.62 1.32
N GLU A 234 43.26 -20.74 1.16
CA GLU A 234 43.40 -21.74 2.22
C GLU A 234 44.29 -21.17 3.31
N ILE A 235 43.78 -20.19 4.06
CA ILE A 235 44.18 -20.00 5.44
C ILE A 235 43.77 -21.31 6.10
N GLY A 236 44.77 -22.12 6.43
CA GLY A 236 44.63 -23.48 6.94
C GLY A 236 43.47 -23.59 7.92
N LYS A 237 42.80 -24.74 7.91
CA LYS A 237 41.53 -25.12 8.58
C LYS A 237 41.46 -24.82 10.09
N ILE A 238 41.69 -23.58 10.49
CA ILE A 238 41.57 -23.11 11.85
C ILE A 238 40.11 -22.66 11.95
N LEU A 239 39.32 -23.43 12.68
CA LEU A 239 37.96 -23.03 12.98
C LEU A 239 37.99 -21.62 13.59
N ALA A 240 37.21 -20.71 13.05
CA ALA A 240 37.06 -19.34 13.56
C ALA A 240 36.68 -19.33 15.07
N SER A 241 36.05 -20.39 15.57
CA SER A 241 35.74 -20.58 17.00
C SER A 241 36.98 -20.75 17.88
N SER A 242 38.11 -21.19 17.32
CA SER A 242 39.39 -21.32 18.03
C SER A 242 40.15 -20.00 18.14
N LEU A 243 39.88 -19.02 17.26
CA LEU A 243 40.54 -17.71 17.25
C LEU A 243 39.71 -16.62 17.95
N PHE A 244 38.39 -16.69 17.87
CA PHE A 244 37.50 -15.62 18.36
C PHE A 244 36.71 -15.98 19.63
N GLY A 245 36.95 -17.17 20.19
CA GLY A 245 36.17 -17.73 21.31
C GLY A 245 34.72 -18.01 20.91
N LYS A 246 34.00 -18.79 21.75
CA LYS A 246 32.56 -19.02 21.59
C LYS A 246 31.80 -17.70 21.83
N LYS A 247 31.71 -16.85 20.79
CA LYS A 247 30.80 -15.71 20.82
C LYS A 247 29.36 -16.24 20.75
N ASN A 248 28.69 -16.21 21.89
CA ASN A 248 27.24 -16.41 22.00
C ASN A 248 26.51 -15.23 21.32
N VAL A 249 26.52 -15.19 19.98
CA VAL A 249 25.66 -14.28 19.22
C VAL A 249 24.34 -15.02 18.97
N PHE A 250 23.35 -14.73 19.79
CA PHE A 250 21.98 -15.21 19.61
C PHE A 250 21.32 -14.47 18.45
N HIS A 251 21.46 -15.00 17.23
CA HIS A 251 20.65 -14.56 16.09
C HIS A 251 19.66 -15.69 15.71
N PRO A 252 18.33 -15.45 15.70
CA PRO A 252 17.33 -16.49 15.41
C PRO A 252 17.49 -17.18 14.04
N ALA A 253 18.18 -16.53 13.10
CA ALA A 253 18.48 -17.05 11.77
C ALA A 253 19.69 -18.01 11.71
N LEU A 254 20.42 -18.18 12.82
CA LEU A 254 21.49 -19.20 12.96
C LEU A 254 20.97 -20.50 13.60
N LYS A 255 19.67 -20.60 13.88
CA LYS A 255 19.06 -21.89 14.24
C LYS A 255 19.19 -22.80 13.02
N GLU A 256 19.83 -23.95 13.21
CA GLU A 256 19.92 -24.98 12.18
C GLU A 256 18.53 -25.21 11.57
N LYS A 257 18.47 -25.32 10.23
CA LYS A 257 17.23 -25.70 9.55
C LYS A 257 16.75 -27.00 10.19
N TYR A 258 15.54 -26.98 10.74
CA TYR A 258 14.92 -28.15 11.37
C TYR A 258 15.07 -29.35 10.43
N GLN A 259 15.87 -30.33 10.86
CA GLN A 259 15.95 -31.60 10.17
C GLN A 259 14.55 -32.24 10.26
N ASN A 260 14.08 -32.85 9.18
CA ASN A 260 12.84 -33.64 9.20
C ASN A 260 13.08 -34.82 10.13
N GLU A 261 12.78 -34.64 11.41
CA GLU A 261 12.80 -35.70 12.39
C GLU A 261 11.57 -36.61 12.22
N ASP A 262 11.76 -37.88 12.52
CA ASP A 262 10.68 -38.86 12.51
C ASP A 262 9.56 -38.46 13.47
N LEU A 263 8.31 -38.62 13.03
CA LEU A 263 7.09 -38.15 13.68
C LEU A 263 6.98 -38.69 15.12
N ILE A 264 7.40 -39.94 15.32
CA ILE A 264 7.36 -40.62 16.62
C ILE A 264 8.28 -39.92 17.63
N THR A 265 9.44 -39.45 17.16
CA THR A 265 10.41 -38.72 17.99
C THR A 265 9.87 -37.35 18.39
N ILE A 266 9.23 -36.65 17.46
CA ILE A 266 8.57 -35.36 17.72
C ILE A 266 7.43 -35.54 18.73
N MET A 267 6.56 -36.55 18.54
CA MET A 267 5.47 -36.83 19.47
C MET A 267 5.98 -37.14 20.88
N SER A 268 7.06 -37.91 20.98
CA SER A 268 7.66 -38.28 22.27
C SER A 268 8.22 -37.06 23.03
N ARG A 269 8.87 -36.12 22.32
CA ARG A 269 9.33 -34.86 22.92
C ARG A 269 8.16 -33.97 23.37
N ILE A 270 7.11 -33.88 22.56
CA ILE A 270 5.91 -33.12 22.92
C ILE A 270 5.29 -33.71 24.19
N GLN A 271 5.12 -35.03 24.26
CA GLN A 271 4.59 -35.72 25.44
C GLN A 271 5.46 -35.48 26.68
N GLN A 272 6.79 -35.61 26.56
CA GLN A 272 7.72 -35.33 27.65
C GLN A 272 7.64 -33.87 28.11
N HIS A 273 7.54 -32.92 27.18
CA HIS A 273 7.42 -31.50 27.51
C HIS A 273 6.09 -31.19 28.22
N VAL A 274 4.99 -31.79 27.77
CA VAL A 274 3.67 -31.67 28.38
C VAL A 274 3.66 -32.24 29.80
N LEU A 275 4.29 -33.40 30.01
CA LEU A 275 4.45 -34.01 31.34
C LEU A 275 5.32 -33.15 32.26
N LYS A 276 6.48 -32.69 31.78
CA LYS A 276 7.42 -31.89 32.58
C LYS A 276 6.83 -30.54 32.98
N ASN A 277 6.09 -29.89 32.08
CA ASN A 277 5.50 -28.57 32.32
C ASN A 277 4.03 -28.64 32.75
N ARG A 278 3.50 -29.84 33.04
CA ARG A 278 2.12 -30.09 33.49
C ARG A 278 1.06 -29.38 32.64
N LEU A 279 1.24 -29.37 31.32
CA LEU A 279 0.35 -28.68 30.41
C LEU A 279 -0.97 -29.45 30.27
N ARG A 280 -2.11 -28.78 30.50
CA ARG A 280 -3.45 -29.37 30.36
C ARG A 280 -3.91 -29.39 28.91
N VAL A 281 -3.21 -30.17 28.09
CA VAL A 281 -3.41 -30.22 26.64
C VAL A 281 -4.84 -30.64 26.28
N ASN A 282 -5.47 -31.51 27.07
CA ASN A 282 -6.85 -31.95 26.86
C ASN A 282 -7.88 -30.81 27.00
N GLU A 283 -7.72 -29.92 27.99
CA GLU A 283 -8.58 -28.74 28.13
C GLU A 283 -8.42 -27.77 26.95
N PHE A 284 -7.17 -27.57 26.49
CA PHE A 284 -6.89 -26.68 25.36
C PHE A 284 -7.54 -27.15 24.06
N PHE A 285 -7.43 -28.45 23.75
CA PHE A 285 -8.05 -28.99 22.54
C PHE A 285 -9.57 -29.11 22.66
N ARG A 286 -10.10 -29.44 23.84
CA ARG A 286 -11.56 -29.41 24.09
C ARG A 286 -12.14 -28.01 23.91
N MET A 287 -11.46 -26.97 24.39
CA MET A 287 -11.88 -25.59 24.22
C MET A 287 -11.91 -25.17 22.73
N LYS A 288 -10.89 -25.58 21.96
CA LYS A 288 -10.82 -25.31 20.51
C LYS A 288 -11.91 -26.04 19.73
N ILE A 289 -12.19 -27.29 20.07
CA ILE A 289 -13.24 -28.09 19.43
C ILE A 289 -14.62 -27.52 19.78
N ALA A 290 -14.87 -27.21 21.06
CA ALA A 290 -16.14 -26.60 21.49
C ALA A 290 -16.40 -25.25 20.81
N LYS A 291 -15.36 -24.43 20.62
CA LYS A 291 -15.48 -23.15 19.90
C LYS A 291 -15.82 -23.34 18.43
N LYS A 292 -15.29 -24.39 17.78
CA LYS A 292 -15.64 -24.75 16.40
C LYS A 292 -17.11 -25.20 16.31
N THR A 293 -17.55 -26.08 17.21
CA THR A 293 -18.94 -26.55 17.26
C THR A 293 -19.94 -25.41 17.52
N TYR A 294 -19.60 -24.46 18.40
CA TYR A 294 -20.44 -23.27 18.63
C TYR A 294 -20.55 -22.39 17.39
N LEU A 295 -19.45 -22.18 16.66
CA LEU A 295 -19.45 -21.41 15.42
C LEU A 295 -20.28 -22.08 14.31
N GLU A 296 -20.22 -23.41 14.21
CA GLU A 296 -21.04 -24.17 13.26
C GLU A 296 -22.54 -24.05 13.59
N GLN A 297 -22.92 -24.14 14.88
CA GLN A 297 -24.31 -23.95 15.31
C GLN A 297 -24.85 -22.53 15.06
N VAL A 298 -24.04 -21.49 15.29
CA VAL A 298 -24.45 -20.09 15.04
C VAL A 298 -24.72 -19.85 13.55
N ILE A 299 -23.87 -20.40 12.68
CA ILE A 299 -24.04 -20.27 11.22
C ILE A 299 -25.32 -20.97 10.75
N ASP A 300 -25.63 -22.16 11.25
CA ASP A 300 -26.85 -22.88 10.90
C ASP A 300 -28.11 -22.11 11.35
N THR A 301 -28.05 -21.46 12.51
CA THR A 301 -29.18 -20.67 13.05
C THR A 301 -29.42 -19.38 12.25
N GLU A 302 -28.35 -18.67 11.85
CA GLU A 302 -28.45 -17.47 11.02
C GLU A 302 -29.01 -17.78 9.62
N LEU A 303 -28.65 -18.95 9.05
CA LEU A 303 -29.17 -19.41 7.77
C LEU A 303 -30.68 -19.74 7.83
N ASP A 304 -31.15 -20.36 8.92
CA ASP A 304 -32.57 -20.68 9.11
C ASP A 304 -33.45 -19.41 9.29
N GLU A 305 -32.91 -18.38 9.96
CA GLU A 305 -33.58 -17.07 10.08
C GLU A 305 -33.67 -16.34 8.74
N GLU A 306 -32.59 -16.38 7.94
CA GLU A 306 -32.56 -15.77 6.62
C GLU A 306 -33.51 -16.48 5.63
N TYR A 307 -33.60 -17.81 5.71
CA TYR A 307 -34.53 -18.61 4.90
C TYR A 307 -36.00 -18.33 5.26
N SER A 308 -36.31 -18.23 6.55
CA SER A 308 -37.66 -17.89 7.04
C SER A 308 -38.10 -16.49 6.58
N LYS A 309 -37.17 -15.54 6.55
CA LYS A 309 -37.41 -14.18 6.06
C LYS A 309 -37.70 -14.14 4.57
N LEU A 310 -36.91 -14.86 3.76
CA LEU A 310 -37.12 -14.99 2.32
C LEU A 310 -38.45 -15.67 1.97
N GLN A 311 -38.92 -16.58 2.82
CA GLN A 311 -40.20 -17.26 2.61
C GLN A 311 -41.39 -16.33 2.90
N SER A 312 -41.31 -15.55 3.98
CA SER A 312 -42.29 -14.49 4.30
C SER A 312 -42.39 -13.42 3.20
N ASP A 313 -41.24 -12.96 2.70
CA ASP A 313 -41.20 -11.97 1.62
C ASP A 313 -41.81 -12.51 0.31
N ASN A 314 -41.61 -13.81 0.02
CA ASN A 314 -42.23 -14.47 -1.14
C ASN A 314 -43.75 -14.60 -1.00
N GLU A 315 -44.27 -14.90 0.19
CA GLU A 315 -45.73 -14.93 0.40
C GLU A 315 -46.36 -13.54 0.29
N ALA A 316 -45.69 -12.50 0.80
CA ALA A 316 -46.11 -11.11 0.63
C ALA A 316 -46.14 -10.70 -0.85
N LEU A 317 -45.18 -11.15 -1.66
CA LEU A 317 -45.14 -10.92 -3.10
C LEU A 317 -46.28 -11.67 -3.83
N LYS A 318 -46.56 -12.93 -3.47
CA LYS A 318 -47.70 -13.68 -4.02
C LYS A 318 -49.03 -12.99 -3.73
N GLY A 319 -49.23 -12.49 -2.51
CA GLY A 319 -50.44 -11.73 -2.15
C GLY A 319 -50.60 -10.45 -2.97
N LYS A 320 -49.51 -9.72 -3.23
CA LYS A 320 -49.54 -8.52 -4.11
C LYS A 320 -49.88 -8.87 -5.56
N ILE A 321 -49.40 -10.00 -6.07
CA ILE A 321 -49.69 -10.46 -7.44
C ILE A 321 -51.18 -10.84 -7.58
N ILE A 322 -51.75 -11.53 -6.60
CA ILE A 322 -53.17 -11.90 -6.59
C ILE A 322 -54.06 -10.64 -6.60
N ASN A 323 -53.76 -9.67 -5.73
CA ASN A 323 -54.48 -8.38 -5.70
C ASN A 323 -54.37 -7.59 -7.02
N LEU A 324 -53.23 -7.70 -7.73
CA LEU A 324 -53.04 -7.08 -9.05
C LEU A 324 -53.81 -7.80 -10.16
N GLN A 325 -54.06 -9.10 -10.04
CA GLN A 325 -54.89 -9.86 -10.98
C GLN A 325 -56.39 -9.60 -10.78
N GLU A 326 -56.84 -9.51 -9.53
CA GLU A 326 -58.23 -9.17 -9.21
C GLU A 326 -58.59 -7.75 -9.63
N SER A 327 -57.71 -6.78 -9.39
CA SER A 327 -57.93 -5.38 -9.82
C SER A 327 -57.92 -5.18 -11.34
N LYS A 328 -57.28 -6.08 -12.11
CA LYS A 328 -57.40 -6.12 -13.58
C LYS A 328 -58.73 -6.73 -14.04
N SER A 329 -59.25 -7.72 -13.33
CA SER A 329 -60.56 -8.34 -13.63
C SER A 329 -61.71 -7.33 -13.45
N TYR A 330 -61.68 -6.51 -12.40
CA TYR A 330 -62.67 -5.46 -12.16
C TYR A 330 -62.64 -4.28 -13.17
N ARG A 331 -61.53 -4.06 -13.88
CA ARG A 331 -61.48 -3.04 -14.96
C ARG A 331 -62.09 -3.53 -16.26
N ASN A 332 -62.02 -4.84 -16.55
CA ASN A 332 -62.59 -5.42 -17.77
C ASN A 332 -64.12 -5.56 -17.72
N THR A 333 -64.75 -5.52 -16.54
CA THR A 333 -66.21 -5.53 -16.42
C THR A 333 -66.84 -4.14 -16.55
N LYS A 334 -66.08 -3.05 -16.39
CA LYS A 334 -66.56 -1.67 -16.52
C LYS A 334 -66.43 -1.06 -17.94
N THR A 335 -65.88 -1.80 -18.89
CA THR A 335 -65.75 -1.38 -20.30
C THR A 335 -66.70 -2.13 -21.25
N ARG A 336 -67.62 -2.93 -20.70
CA ARG A 336 -68.76 -3.53 -21.40
C ARG A 336 -70.06 -3.14 -20.71
N THR A 337 -70.41 -1.87 -20.85
CA THR A 337 -71.75 -1.27 -20.68
C THR A 337 -71.65 0.12 -21.29
#